data_AF-A0A7V9U760-F1
#
_entry.id   AF-A0A7V9U760-F1
#
_cell.length_a   1.000
_cell.length_b   1.000
_cell.length_c   1.000
_cell.angle_alpha   90.00
_cell.angle_beta   90.00
_cell.angle_gamma   90.00
#
_symmetry.space_group_name_H-M   'P 1'
#
loop_
_entity.id
_entity.type
_entity.pdbx_description
1 polymer ?
#
loop_
_entity_poly.entity_id
_entity_poly.type
_entity_poly.pdbx_seq_one_letter_code
_entity_poly.pdbx_strand_id
1 'polypeptide(L)'
;MTDTLTPVLSDDWDTDRAWTRRAYERSGGYSALKKALSAKPDDVIELVKESGLRGRGGAGFPTGMKWAFIPQGDDKPHYLVVNADESEPGTCKDIPLMMATPHTLVEGVIISSYAIRATHAFIYVRGEVLHVVRRLQRAVQEAYLAGHLGKNIHDSGYDLELVVHAGAGAYICGEETALLDSLEGLRGQPRLRPPFPAVAGLYACPTVINNVESIASVPCIVANGAEWFSSMGTEKSKGMTLYSLSGHVNGPGQYEAPLGITLRELLDLSGGVRDGHQLKFWTPGGSSTPLLTAEHLDVPLDYEAVG
;
A
#
# COMPACT_ATOMS: atom_id res chain seq x y z
N MET A 1 16.20 20.51 12.43
CA MET A 1 14.88 20.61 11.79
C MET A 1 14.78 19.41 10.88
N THR A 2 13.94 18.44 11.22
CA THR A 2 13.54 17.39 10.26
C THR A 2 12.86 18.07 9.09
N ASP A 3 13.18 17.64 7.87
CA ASP A 3 12.50 18.12 6.67
C ASP A 3 11.00 17.84 6.79
N THR A 4 10.16 18.72 6.24
CA THR A 4 8.69 18.57 6.28
C THR A 4 8.25 17.35 5.46
N LEU A 5 8.99 17.06 4.38
CA LEU A 5 8.83 15.85 3.59
C LEU A 5 9.67 14.70 4.16
N THR A 6 9.22 13.47 3.96
CA THR A 6 9.92 12.25 4.40
C THR A 6 9.90 11.23 3.27
N PRO A 7 10.74 11.42 2.24
CA PRO A 7 10.80 10.49 1.13
C PRO A 7 11.34 9.13 1.62
N VAL A 8 10.54 8.08 1.45
CA VAL A 8 10.85 6.70 1.80
C VAL A 8 10.45 5.79 0.65
N LEU A 9 9.20 5.83 0.21
CA LEU A 9 8.71 5.13 -0.97
C LEU A 9 9.06 5.87 -2.27
N SER A 10 9.19 7.20 -2.17
CA SER A 10 9.49 8.12 -3.28
C SER A 10 10.96 8.49 -3.43
N ASP A 11 11.83 8.10 -2.49
CA ASP A 11 13.25 8.50 -2.44
C ASP A 11 14.02 8.18 -3.75
N ASP A 12 13.70 7.05 -4.37
CA ASP A 12 14.36 6.60 -5.60
C ASP A 12 13.61 6.94 -6.90
N TRP A 13 12.51 7.69 -6.86
CA TRP A 13 11.66 7.90 -8.05
C TRP A 13 12.38 8.63 -9.21
N ASP A 14 13.35 9.49 -8.88
CA ASP A 14 14.15 10.22 -9.87
C ASP A 14 15.35 9.42 -10.40
N THR A 15 15.58 8.21 -9.89
CA THR A 15 16.66 7.34 -10.37
C THR A 15 16.38 6.87 -11.80
N ASP A 16 17.40 6.90 -12.67
CA ASP A 16 17.27 6.41 -14.04
C ASP A 16 16.80 4.94 -14.05
N ARG A 17 15.64 4.72 -14.68
CA ARG A 17 14.96 3.42 -14.75
C ARG A 17 14.76 2.78 -13.38
N ALA A 18 14.38 3.58 -12.37
CA ALA A 18 14.02 3.15 -11.02
C ALA A 18 13.11 1.92 -10.98
N TRP A 19 12.27 1.78 -12.01
CA TRP A 19 11.29 0.69 -12.11
C TRP A 19 11.87 -0.70 -12.43
N THR A 20 13.18 -0.82 -12.67
CA THR A 20 13.83 -2.09 -13.02
C THR A 20 14.38 -2.79 -11.78
N ARG A 21 14.38 -4.14 -11.77
CA ARG A 21 14.97 -4.91 -10.68
C ARG A 21 16.40 -4.48 -10.36
N ARG A 22 17.20 -4.25 -11.40
CA ARG A 22 18.61 -3.86 -11.25
C ARG A 22 18.77 -2.47 -10.61
N ALA A 23 17.86 -1.53 -10.87
CA ALA A 23 17.91 -0.23 -10.20
C ALA A 23 17.56 -0.38 -8.72
N TYR A 24 16.48 -1.12 -8.43
CA TYR A 24 16.03 -1.38 -7.07
C TYR A 24 17.09 -2.11 -6.22
N GLU A 25 17.76 -3.12 -6.75
CA GLU A 25 18.84 -3.81 -6.03
C GLU A 25 20.06 -2.92 -5.74
N ARG A 26 20.36 -1.94 -6.61
CA ARG A 26 21.48 -1.02 -6.39
C ARG A 26 21.25 -0.09 -5.20
N SER A 27 20.01 0.29 -4.92
CA SER A 27 19.64 1.05 -3.72
C SER A 27 19.39 0.16 -2.49
N GLY A 28 19.64 -1.16 -2.59
CA GLY A 28 19.51 -2.10 -1.48
C GLY A 28 18.18 -2.84 -1.42
N GLY A 29 17.32 -2.72 -2.43
CA GLY A 29 16.11 -3.50 -2.58
C GLY A 29 16.36 -5.01 -2.54
N TYR A 30 15.36 -5.76 -2.07
CA TYR A 30 15.42 -7.20 -1.74
C TYR A 30 16.32 -7.59 -0.56
N SER A 31 16.97 -6.64 0.12
CA SER A 31 17.68 -6.93 1.38
C SER A 31 16.71 -7.19 2.53
N ALA A 32 15.57 -6.50 2.58
CA ALA A 32 14.56 -6.69 3.59
C ALA A 32 13.88 -8.06 3.45
N LEU A 33 13.67 -8.53 2.22
CA LEU A 33 13.21 -9.88 1.93
C LEU A 33 14.11 -10.94 2.56
N LYS A 34 15.44 -10.84 2.38
CA LYS A 34 16.38 -11.79 2.97
C LYS A 34 16.32 -11.79 4.50
N LYS A 35 16.17 -10.60 5.09
CA LYS A 35 16.01 -10.44 6.54
C LYS A 35 14.71 -11.07 7.03
N ALA A 36 13.60 -10.85 6.33
CA ALA A 36 12.30 -11.44 6.65
C ALA A 36 12.32 -12.98 6.60
N LEU A 37 12.89 -13.56 5.53
CA LEU A 37 13.00 -15.02 5.37
C LEU A 37 13.94 -15.68 6.39
N SER A 38 14.79 -14.91 7.06
CA SER A 38 15.67 -15.40 8.14
C SER A 38 15.02 -15.35 9.53
N ALA A 39 13.86 -14.69 9.65
CA ALA A 39 13.05 -14.64 10.87
C ALA A 39 11.88 -15.63 10.78
N LYS A 40 11.16 -15.90 11.88
CA LYS A 40 9.92 -16.67 11.78
C LYS A 40 8.80 -15.79 11.21
N PRO A 41 7.80 -16.36 10.51
CA PRO A 41 6.66 -15.59 10.01
C PRO A 41 5.97 -14.74 11.10
N ASP A 42 5.80 -15.29 12.30
CA ASP A 42 5.16 -14.60 13.41
C ASP A 42 5.98 -13.41 13.92
N ASP A 43 7.32 -13.47 13.84
CA ASP A 43 8.19 -12.36 14.21
C ASP A 43 8.01 -11.19 13.23
N VAL A 44 7.74 -11.48 11.94
CA VAL A 44 7.43 -10.45 10.94
C VAL A 44 6.07 -9.81 11.20
N ILE A 45 5.05 -10.61 11.59
CA ILE A 45 3.73 -10.07 12.00
C ILE A 45 3.89 -9.14 13.21
N GLU A 46 4.63 -9.57 14.24
CA GLU A 46 4.81 -8.76 15.45
C GLU A 46 5.59 -7.49 15.14
N LEU A 47 6.64 -7.54 14.31
CA LEU A 47 7.38 -6.35 13.88
C LEU A 47 6.46 -5.32 13.19
N VAL A 48 5.58 -5.77 12.29
CA VAL A 48 4.62 -4.88 11.61
C VAL A 48 3.57 -4.35 12.60
N LYS A 49 3.18 -5.14 13.60
CA LYS A 49 2.27 -4.70 14.66
C LYS A 49 2.92 -3.65 15.56
N GLU A 50 4.16 -3.87 16.00
CA GLU A 50 4.95 -2.93 16.81
C GLU A 50 5.25 -1.62 16.08
N SER A 51 5.41 -1.66 14.74
CA SER A 51 5.61 -0.45 13.94
C SER A 51 4.43 0.53 14.03
N GLY A 52 3.23 0.04 14.37
CA GLY A 52 2.01 0.85 14.36
C GLY A 52 1.50 1.16 12.95
N LEU A 53 1.95 0.45 11.92
CA LEU A 53 1.44 0.61 10.55
C LEU A 53 -0.08 0.41 10.50
N ARG A 54 -0.77 1.38 9.92
CA ARG A 54 -2.22 1.35 9.68
C ARG A 54 -2.51 1.29 8.19
N GLY A 55 -3.66 0.73 7.83
CA GLY A 55 -4.11 0.57 6.46
C GLY A 55 -4.21 1.90 5.72
N ARG A 56 -3.50 2.03 4.60
CA ARG A 56 -3.40 3.22 3.73
C ARG A 56 -4.49 3.27 2.65
N GLY A 57 -5.55 2.48 2.81
CA GLY A 57 -6.72 2.43 1.92
C GLY A 57 -7.96 3.15 2.48
N GLY A 58 -7.78 4.09 3.42
CA GLY A 58 -8.87 4.89 4.00
C GLY A 58 -9.26 4.45 5.42
N ALA A 59 -9.63 3.18 5.63
CA ALA A 59 -10.17 2.72 6.92
C ALA A 59 -9.18 2.73 8.11
N GLY A 60 -7.87 2.88 7.86
CA GLY A 60 -6.88 3.02 8.92
C GLY A 60 -6.78 1.83 9.89
N PHE A 61 -7.20 0.62 9.49
CA PHE A 61 -7.14 -0.55 10.37
C PHE A 61 -5.69 -0.98 10.62
N PRO A 62 -5.26 -1.33 11.85
CA PRO A 62 -3.87 -1.74 12.12
C PRO A 62 -3.44 -2.98 11.31
N THR A 63 -2.39 -2.84 10.49
CA THR A 63 -2.00 -3.86 9.51
C THR A 63 -1.53 -5.15 10.17
N GLY A 64 -0.65 -5.08 11.17
CA GLY A 64 -0.15 -6.27 11.88
C GLY A 64 -1.26 -7.02 12.63
N MET A 65 -2.24 -6.30 13.19
CA MET A 65 -3.42 -6.92 13.79
C MET A 65 -4.29 -7.64 12.75
N LYS A 66 -4.44 -7.06 11.54
CA LYS A 66 -5.18 -7.68 10.43
C LYS A 66 -4.55 -9.02 10.05
N TRP A 67 -3.23 -9.07 10.01
CA TRP A 67 -2.48 -10.29 9.67
C TRP A 67 -2.61 -11.35 10.77
N ALA A 68 -2.61 -10.94 12.03
CA ALA A 68 -2.79 -11.84 13.17
C ALA A 68 -4.19 -12.51 13.24
N PHE A 69 -5.18 -12.03 12.49
CA PHE A 69 -6.50 -12.65 12.40
C PHE A 69 -6.56 -13.86 11.46
N ILE A 70 -5.51 -14.10 10.68
CA ILE A 70 -5.47 -15.28 9.81
C ILE A 70 -5.31 -16.54 10.68
N PRO A 71 -6.27 -17.47 10.63
CA PRO A 71 -6.20 -18.71 11.38
C PRO A 71 -4.93 -19.49 11.03
N GLN A 72 -4.41 -20.24 11.99
CA GLN A 72 -3.24 -21.10 11.79
C GLN A 72 -3.67 -22.55 11.99
N GLY A 73 -3.19 -23.45 11.12
CA GLY A 73 -3.49 -24.89 11.21
C GLY A 73 -4.93 -25.27 10.83
N ASP A 74 -5.58 -24.50 9.96
CA ASP A 74 -6.91 -24.79 9.42
C ASP A 74 -6.87 -25.60 8.11
N ASP A 75 -5.68 -26.04 7.70
CA ASP A 75 -5.38 -26.80 6.47
C ASP A 75 -5.89 -26.14 5.17
N LYS A 76 -6.15 -24.82 5.20
CA LYS A 76 -6.56 -24.05 4.02
C LYS A 76 -5.39 -23.28 3.42
N PRO A 77 -5.39 -23.05 2.10
CA PRO A 77 -4.46 -22.11 1.51
C PRO A 77 -4.79 -20.69 2.00
N HIS A 78 -3.76 -19.92 2.36
CA HIS A 78 -3.92 -18.50 2.66
C HIS A 78 -3.62 -17.67 1.41
N TYR A 79 -4.33 -16.55 1.27
CA TYR A 79 -4.15 -15.63 0.16
C TYR A 79 -3.80 -14.22 0.65
N LEU A 80 -2.90 -13.57 -0.08
CA LEU A 80 -2.73 -12.12 -0.01
C LEU A 80 -3.38 -11.50 -1.25
N VAL A 81 -4.20 -10.48 -1.04
CA VAL A 81 -4.75 -9.67 -2.12
C VAL A 81 -4.36 -8.21 -1.90
N VAL A 82 -3.57 -7.67 -2.82
CA VAL A 82 -3.25 -6.25 -2.87
C VAL A 82 -4.33 -5.53 -3.66
N ASN A 83 -5.01 -4.60 -2.98
CA ASN A 83 -5.97 -3.70 -3.60
C ASN A 83 -5.24 -2.53 -4.25
N ALA A 84 -5.13 -2.57 -5.58
CA ALA A 84 -4.57 -1.54 -6.45
C ALA A 84 -5.63 -0.96 -7.40
N ASP A 85 -6.90 -0.94 -6.96
CA ASP A 85 -8.01 -0.41 -7.76
C ASP A 85 -8.03 1.12 -7.78
N GLU A 86 -7.60 1.81 -6.72
CA GLU A 86 -7.44 3.28 -6.63
C GLU A 86 -8.50 4.08 -7.44
N SER A 87 -9.77 3.71 -7.30
CA SER A 87 -10.87 4.31 -8.06
C SER A 87 -11.44 5.56 -7.38
N GLU A 88 -11.01 5.88 -6.16
CA GLU A 88 -11.44 7.06 -5.39
C GLU A 88 -11.06 8.36 -6.12
N PRO A 89 -12.06 9.21 -6.47
CA PRO A 89 -11.78 10.50 -7.07
C PRO A 89 -10.80 11.35 -6.24
N GLY A 90 -9.70 11.76 -6.88
CA GLY A 90 -8.67 12.59 -6.27
C GLY A 90 -7.52 11.82 -5.62
N THR A 91 -7.61 10.49 -5.49
CA THR A 91 -6.47 9.67 -5.04
C THR A 91 -5.64 9.22 -6.23
N CYS A 92 -4.32 9.42 -6.17
CA CYS A 92 -3.41 9.00 -7.23
C CYS A 92 -2.01 8.71 -6.68
N LYS A 93 -1.92 8.03 -5.53
CA LYS A 93 -0.69 7.67 -4.84
C LYS A 93 -0.17 6.28 -5.27
N ASP A 94 -1.07 5.33 -5.50
CA ASP A 94 -0.73 3.94 -5.80
C ASP A 94 -0.25 3.79 -7.24
N ILE A 95 -0.90 4.45 -8.20
CA ILE A 95 -0.50 4.40 -9.62
C ILE A 95 0.94 4.92 -9.84
N PRO A 96 1.34 6.11 -9.36
CA PRO A 96 2.72 6.58 -9.49
C PRO A 96 3.72 5.66 -8.81
N LEU A 97 3.41 5.16 -7.61
CA LEU A 97 4.26 4.22 -6.89
C LEU A 97 4.52 2.94 -7.69
N MET A 98 3.46 2.31 -8.22
CA MET A 98 3.58 1.11 -9.06
C MET A 98 4.27 1.39 -10.41
N MET A 99 4.27 2.63 -10.88
CA MET A 99 4.95 3.03 -12.12
C MET A 99 6.44 3.32 -11.91
N ALA A 100 6.78 4.02 -10.83
CA ALA A 100 8.13 4.46 -10.51
C ALA A 100 8.96 3.33 -9.91
N THR A 101 8.44 2.64 -8.89
CA THR A 101 9.18 1.61 -8.12
C THR A 101 8.32 0.36 -7.86
N PRO A 102 7.82 -0.34 -8.90
CA PRO A 102 7.03 -1.57 -8.75
C PRO A 102 7.70 -2.66 -7.91
N HIS A 103 9.04 -2.72 -7.90
CA HIS A 103 9.76 -3.72 -7.11
C HIS A 103 9.60 -3.52 -5.60
N THR A 104 9.36 -2.30 -5.12
CA THR A 104 9.03 -2.04 -3.71
C THR A 104 7.73 -2.74 -3.31
N LEU A 105 6.71 -2.66 -4.17
CA LEU A 105 5.47 -3.41 -3.95
C LEU A 105 5.69 -4.92 -4.04
N VAL A 106 6.43 -5.40 -5.04
CA VAL A 106 6.70 -6.84 -5.21
C VAL A 106 7.44 -7.41 -4.00
N GLU A 107 8.47 -6.72 -3.50
CA GLU A 107 9.16 -7.12 -2.26
C GLU A 107 8.20 -7.14 -1.06
N GLY A 108 7.39 -6.09 -0.91
CA GLY A 108 6.36 -6.03 0.13
C GLY A 108 5.38 -7.19 0.07
N VAL A 109 4.94 -7.58 -1.13
CA VAL A 109 4.05 -8.74 -1.35
C VAL A 109 4.70 -10.03 -0.89
N ILE A 110 5.97 -10.25 -1.23
CA ILE A 110 6.67 -11.47 -0.84
C ILE A 110 6.79 -11.56 0.69
N ILE A 111 7.24 -10.47 1.33
CA ILE A 111 7.41 -10.42 2.79
C ILE A 111 6.08 -10.62 3.51
N SER A 112 5.03 -9.92 3.06
CA SER A 112 3.71 -9.99 3.68
C SER A 112 3.08 -11.37 3.50
N SER A 113 3.26 -11.98 2.33
CA SER A 113 2.77 -13.35 2.06
C SER A 113 3.50 -14.37 2.93
N TYR A 114 4.82 -14.22 3.10
CA TYR A 114 5.61 -15.06 4.00
C TYR A 114 5.09 -14.98 5.44
N ALA A 115 4.88 -13.77 5.95
CA ALA A 115 4.40 -13.53 7.31
C ALA A 115 3.06 -14.24 7.59
N ILE A 116 2.13 -14.19 6.63
CA ILE A 116 0.80 -14.83 6.76
C ILE A 116 0.77 -16.27 6.24
N ARG A 117 1.91 -16.81 5.81
CA ARG A 117 2.06 -18.16 5.23
C ARG A 117 1.17 -18.40 3.99
N ALA A 118 0.91 -17.34 3.22
CA ALA A 118 0.24 -17.45 1.93
C ALA A 118 1.19 -18.01 0.89
N THR A 119 0.72 -18.90 0.02
CA THR A 119 1.51 -19.43 -1.11
C THR A 119 1.08 -18.84 -2.45
N HIS A 120 -0.01 -18.06 -2.43
CA HIS A 120 -0.56 -17.39 -3.60
C HIS A 120 -0.95 -15.96 -3.23
N ALA A 121 -0.54 -15.01 -4.07
CA ALA A 121 -0.85 -13.61 -3.91
C ALA A 121 -1.36 -13.00 -5.22
N PHE A 122 -2.24 -12.01 -5.09
CA PHE A 122 -2.85 -11.30 -6.19
C PHE A 122 -2.63 -9.80 -6.04
N ILE A 123 -2.29 -9.11 -7.13
CA ILE A 123 -2.39 -7.65 -7.22
C ILE A 123 -3.57 -7.35 -8.13
N TYR A 124 -4.66 -6.86 -7.55
CA TYR A 124 -5.85 -6.45 -8.31
C TYR A 124 -5.69 -4.98 -8.72
N VAL A 125 -5.37 -4.76 -9.98
CA VAL A 125 -5.12 -3.43 -10.56
C VAL A 125 -6.35 -3.01 -11.35
N ARG A 126 -6.80 -1.76 -11.21
CA ARG A 126 -7.91 -1.25 -12.03
C ARG A 126 -7.65 -1.39 -13.53
N GLY A 127 -8.71 -1.63 -14.30
CA GLY A 127 -8.61 -1.94 -15.72
C GLY A 127 -8.12 -0.78 -16.60
N GLU A 128 -8.32 0.46 -16.16
CA GLU A 128 -8.07 1.67 -16.94
C GLU A 128 -6.59 2.01 -17.06
N VAL A 129 -5.73 1.42 -16.21
CA VAL A 129 -4.30 1.75 -16.12
C VAL A 129 -3.43 0.64 -16.70
N LEU A 130 -3.71 0.25 -17.94
CA LEU A 130 -3.03 -0.86 -18.63
C LEU A 130 -1.49 -0.74 -18.65
N HIS A 131 -0.95 0.49 -18.65
CA HIS A 131 0.49 0.72 -18.58
C HIS A 131 1.10 0.30 -17.24
N VAL A 132 0.37 0.49 -16.13
CA VAL A 132 0.75 0.03 -14.78
C VAL A 132 0.69 -1.49 -14.72
N VAL A 133 -0.36 -2.10 -15.28
CA VAL A 133 -0.49 -3.57 -15.36
C VAL A 133 0.73 -4.17 -16.07
N ARG A 134 1.11 -3.63 -17.23
CA ARG A 134 2.29 -4.07 -17.98
C ARG A 134 3.59 -3.85 -17.19
N ARG A 135 3.69 -2.73 -16.47
CA ARG A 135 4.85 -2.42 -15.62
C ARG A 135 5.02 -3.45 -14.50
N LEU A 136 3.94 -3.74 -13.78
CA LEU A 136 3.94 -4.74 -12.71
C LEU A 136 4.18 -6.15 -13.23
N GLN A 137 3.53 -6.56 -14.31
CA GLN A 137 3.79 -7.87 -14.93
C GLN A 137 5.26 -8.05 -15.28
N ARG A 138 5.91 -6.98 -15.79
CA ARG A 138 7.34 -6.99 -16.06
C ARG A 138 8.18 -7.10 -14.77
N ALA A 139 7.87 -6.34 -13.74
CA ALA A 139 8.58 -6.40 -12.46
C ALA A 139 8.44 -7.78 -11.79
N VAL A 140 7.22 -8.36 -11.82
CA VAL A 140 6.94 -9.72 -11.34
C VAL A 140 7.77 -10.74 -12.14
N GLN A 141 7.77 -10.65 -13.47
CA GLN A 141 8.62 -11.51 -14.31
C GLN A 141 10.12 -11.39 -13.95
N GLU A 142 10.62 -10.17 -13.75
CA GLU A 142 12.01 -9.94 -13.34
C GLU A 142 12.32 -10.55 -11.97
N ALA A 143 11.37 -10.49 -11.03
CA ALA A 143 11.49 -11.12 -9.71
C ALA A 143 11.50 -12.66 -9.79
N TYR A 144 10.65 -13.28 -10.62
CA TYR A 144 10.72 -14.72 -10.89
C TYR A 144 12.08 -15.14 -11.48
N LEU A 145 12.57 -14.41 -12.48
CA LEU A 145 13.85 -14.72 -13.14
C LEU A 145 15.05 -14.59 -12.19
N ALA A 146 14.94 -13.76 -11.16
CA ALA A 146 15.98 -13.56 -10.15
C ALA A 146 15.83 -14.47 -8.92
N GLY A 147 14.81 -15.33 -8.86
CA GLY A 147 14.56 -16.23 -7.73
C GLY A 147 14.00 -15.53 -6.49
N HIS A 148 13.39 -14.36 -6.63
CA HIS A 148 12.62 -13.69 -5.57
C HIS A 148 11.17 -14.19 -5.47
N LEU A 149 10.68 -14.91 -6.49
CA LEU A 149 9.35 -15.49 -6.58
C LEU A 149 9.43 -16.91 -7.15
N GLY A 150 8.35 -17.68 -7.01
CA GLY A 150 8.27 -19.07 -7.44
C GLY A 150 8.63 -20.03 -6.31
N LYS A 151 9.39 -21.08 -6.63
CA LYS A 151 9.69 -22.15 -5.68
C LYS A 151 10.99 -21.91 -4.91
N ASN A 152 10.99 -22.30 -3.64
CA ASN A 152 12.13 -22.30 -2.74
C ASN A 152 12.90 -20.98 -2.79
N ILE A 153 12.17 -19.87 -2.56
CA ILE A 153 12.69 -18.51 -2.68
C ILE A 153 13.93 -18.36 -1.80
N HIS A 154 15.07 -18.04 -2.39
CA HIS A 154 16.37 -17.93 -1.70
C HIS A 154 16.73 -19.13 -0.81
N ASP A 155 16.37 -20.35 -1.22
CA ASP A 155 16.62 -21.59 -0.47
C ASP A 155 15.95 -21.64 0.92
N SER A 156 14.90 -20.85 1.12
CA SER A 156 14.18 -20.75 2.40
C SER A 156 13.19 -21.88 2.67
N GLY A 157 12.87 -22.70 1.67
CA GLY A 157 11.77 -23.67 1.72
C GLY A 157 10.37 -23.05 1.55
N TYR A 158 10.27 -21.75 1.27
CA TYR A 158 9.02 -21.04 1.03
C TYR A 158 8.76 -20.83 -0.47
N ASP A 159 7.52 -21.08 -0.88
CA ASP A 159 7.04 -20.93 -2.25
C ASP A 159 6.00 -19.80 -2.31
N LEU A 160 6.04 -18.98 -3.36
CA LEU A 160 5.03 -17.96 -3.62
C LEU A 160 4.76 -17.76 -5.11
N GLU A 161 3.50 -17.91 -5.49
CA GLU A 161 2.99 -17.52 -6.79
C GLU A 161 2.33 -16.13 -6.71
N LEU A 162 2.65 -15.25 -7.66
CA LEU A 162 2.13 -13.88 -7.71
C LEU A 162 1.46 -13.59 -9.05
N VAL A 163 0.17 -13.23 -8.99
CA VAL A 163 -0.64 -12.91 -10.16
C VAL A 163 -1.00 -11.42 -10.17
N VAL A 164 -0.73 -10.75 -11.29
CA VAL A 164 -1.26 -9.41 -11.56
C VAL A 164 -2.57 -9.56 -12.32
N HIS A 165 -3.68 -9.18 -11.69
CA HIS A 165 -5.02 -9.25 -12.24
C HIS A 165 -5.54 -7.85 -12.60
N ALA A 166 -6.07 -7.68 -13.80
CA ALA A 166 -6.67 -6.42 -14.24
C ALA A 166 -8.19 -6.46 -14.03
N GLY A 167 -8.72 -5.49 -13.29
CA GLY A 167 -10.15 -5.25 -13.14
C GLY A 167 -10.79 -4.67 -14.41
N ALA A 168 -12.05 -4.25 -14.29
CA ALA A 168 -12.88 -3.82 -15.43
C ALA A 168 -13.52 -2.43 -15.27
N GLY A 169 -12.90 -1.55 -14.48
CA GLY A 169 -13.30 -0.13 -14.35
C GLY A 169 -14.55 0.10 -13.51
N ALA A 170 -14.70 -0.66 -12.43
CA ALA A 170 -15.83 -0.56 -11.52
C ALA A 170 -15.35 -0.06 -10.15
N TYR A 171 -15.69 1.19 -9.80
CA TYR A 171 -15.36 1.81 -8.51
C TYR A 171 -15.67 0.92 -7.30
N ILE A 172 -16.80 0.21 -7.35
CA ILE A 172 -17.24 -0.67 -6.26
C ILE A 172 -16.29 -1.85 -6.03
N CYS A 173 -15.52 -2.28 -7.05
CA CYS A 173 -14.51 -3.33 -6.90
C CYS A 173 -13.29 -2.88 -6.08
N GLY A 174 -13.16 -1.59 -5.77
CA GLY A 174 -12.21 -1.11 -4.77
C GLY A 174 -12.62 -1.44 -3.33
N GLU A 175 -13.89 -1.81 -3.08
CA GLU A 175 -14.34 -2.32 -1.78
C GLU A 175 -13.80 -3.74 -1.54
N GLU A 176 -13.32 -4.02 -0.33
CA GLU A 176 -12.57 -5.23 0.00
C GLU A 176 -13.27 -6.52 -0.44
N THR A 177 -14.57 -6.67 -0.18
CA THR A 177 -15.30 -7.91 -0.50
C THR A 177 -15.78 -7.99 -1.94
N ALA A 178 -16.14 -6.86 -2.56
CA ALA A 178 -16.47 -6.79 -3.98
C ALA A 178 -15.26 -7.12 -4.86
N LEU A 179 -14.06 -6.72 -4.42
CA LEU A 179 -12.80 -7.07 -5.06
C LEU A 179 -12.62 -8.59 -5.15
N LEU A 180 -12.94 -9.32 -4.07
CA LEU A 180 -12.87 -10.78 -4.04
C LEU A 180 -13.83 -11.42 -5.04
N ASP A 181 -15.09 -10.97 -5.08
CA ASP A 181 -16.05 -11.45 -6.09
C ASP A 181 -15.55 -11.20 -7.52
N SER A 182 -14.98 -10.03 -7.77
CA SER A 182 -14.40 -9.71 -9.08
C SER A 182 -13.22 -10.61 -9.42
N LEU A 183 -12.33 -10.92 -8.46
CA LEU A 183 -11.22 -11.86 -8.65
C LEU A 183 -11.69 -13.30 -8.90
N GLU A 184 -12.81 -13.69 -8.30
CA GLU A 184 -13.44 -14.99 -8.51
C GLU A 184 -14.18 -15.10 -9.86
N GLY A 185 -14.22 -14.02 -10.65
CA GLY A 185 -14.89 -13.96 -11.95
C GLY A 185 -16.39 -13.71 -11.85
N LEU A 186 -16.88 -13.34 -10.67
CA LEU A 186 -18.26 -12.91 -10.44
C LEU A 186 -18.41 -11.41 -10.70
N ARG A 187 -19.64 -10.91 -10.65
CA ARG A 187 -19.89 -9.47 -10.60
C ARG A 187 -19.37 -8.94 -9.26
N GLY A 188 -18.59 -7.86 -9.27
CA GLY A 188 -18.02 -7.25 -8.06
C GLY A 188 -19.09 -6.61 -7.17
N GLN A 189 -19.84 -7.44 -6.45
CA GLN A 189 -20.83 -7.02 -5.48
C GLN A 189 -20.26 -7.25 -4.07
N PRO A 190 -20.35 -6.28 -3.16
CA PRO A 190 -19.91 -6.48 -1.79
C PRO A 190 -20.63 -7.66 -1.12
N ARG A 191 -19.89 -8.46 -0.37
CA ARG A 191 -20.43 -9.55 0.45
C ARG A 191 -20.90 -9.01 1.79
N LEU A 192 -22.00 -9.56 2.30
CA LEU A 192 -22.42 -9.27 3.68
C LEU A 192 -21.41 -9.87 4.66
N ARG A 193 -21.12 -9.11 5.73
CA ARG A 193 -20.35 -9.60 6.88
C ARG A 193 -21.32 -9.97 8.00
N PRO A 194 -21.15 -11.11 8.71
CA PRO A 194 -20.14 -12.17 8.52
C PRO A 194 -20.42 -13.13 7.32
N PRO A 195 -19.42 -13.90 6.84
CA PRO A 195 -18.05 -14.04 7.37
C PRO A 195 -17.10 -12.91 6.94
N PHE A 196 -16.05 -12.68 7.73
CA PHE A 196 -14.99 -11.73 7.39
C PHE A 196 -13.95 -12.37 6.46
N PRO A 197 -13.29 -11.58 5.57
CA PRO A 197 -12.28 -12.12 4.64
C PRO A 197 -11.13 -12.89 5.29
N ALA A 198 -10.73 -12.50 6.51
CA ALA A 198 -9.68 -13.20 7.26
C ALA A 198 -10.03 -14.66 7.59
N VAL A 199 -11.32 -15.02 7.61
CA VAL A 199 -11.81 -16.39 7.86
C VAL A 199 -12.25 -17.07 6.56
N ALA A 200 -12.99 -16.35 5.72
CA ALA A 200 -13.49 -16.85 4.44
C ALA A 200 -13.57 -15.70 3.43
N GLY A 201 -12.45 -15.45 2.75
CA GLY A 201 -12.30 -14.45 1.70
C GLY A 201 -12.28 -15.08 0.31
N LEU A 202 -11.17 -14.90 -0.41
CA LEU A 202 -10.95 -15.41 -1.76
C LEU A 202 -11.10 -16.94 -1.77
N TYR A 203 -11.96 -17.45 -2.64
CA TYR A 203 -12.26 -18.88 -2.76
C TYR A 203 -12.67 -19.53 -1.42
N ALA A 204 -13.35 -18.77 -0.56
CA ALA A 204 -13.75 -19.17 0.79
C ALA A 204 -12.59 -19.59 1.72
N CYS A 205 -11.40 -19.05 1.45
CA CYS A 205 -10.17 -19.30 2.21
C CYS A 205 -9.69 -18.04 2.95
N PRO A 206 -8.90 -18.18 4.02
CA PRO A 206 -8.34 -17.05 4.75
C PRO A 206 -7.60 -16.09 3.81
N THR A 207 -8.02 -14.82 3.80
CA THR A 207 -7.48 -13.83 2.89
C THR A 207 -7.18 -12.53 3.61
N VAL A 208 -5.95 -12.05 3.44
CA VAL A 208 -5.56 -10.69 3.83
C VAL A 208 -5.73 -9.77 2.63
N ILE A 209 -6.42 -8.65 2.84
CA ILE A 209 -6.56 -7.59 1.83
C ILE A 209 -5.89 -6.34 2.38
N ASN A 210 -4.93 -5.78 1.63
CA ASN A 210 -4.26 -4.54 1.97
C ASN A 210 -4.09 -3.66 0.73
N ASN A 211 -4.09 -2.35 0.93
CA ASN A 211 -3.78 -1.38 -0.13
C ASN A 211 -2.29 -1.47 -0.53
N VAL A 212 -1.98 -1.04 -1.76
CA VAL A 212 -0.62 -0.97 -2.33
C VAL A 212 0.37 -0.31 -1.37
N GLU A 213 0.09 0.89 -0.88
CA GLU A 213 1.03 1.62 -0.04
C GLU A 213 1.27 0.94 1.32
N SER A 214 0.25 0.28 1.88
CA SER A 214 0.42 -0.52 3.09
C SER A 214 1.43 -1.64 2.89
N ILE A 215 1.33 -2.36 1.78
CA ILE A 215 2.24 -3.47 1.47
C ILE A 215 3.62 -2.94 1.08
N ALA A 216 3.69 -1.85 0.31
CA ALA A 216 4.94 -1.21 -0.09
C ALA A 216 5.71 -0.60 1.11
N SER A 217 5.05 -0.32 2.23
CA SER A 217 5.71 0.14 3.47
C SER A 217 6.36 -0.98 4.26
N VAL A 218 6.04 -2.25 3.99
CA VAL A 218 6.56 -3.39 4.75
C VAL A 218 8.09 -3.56 4.60
N PRO A 219 8.70 -3.47 3.41
CA PRO A 219 10.15 -3.62 3.27
C PRO A 219 10.96 -2.63 4.10
N CYS A 220 10.57 -1.35 4.16
CA CYS A 220 11.31 -0.36 4.95
C CYS A 220 11.15 -0.59 6.46
N ILE A 221 9.98 -1.07 6.92
CA ILE A 221 9.78 -1.49 8.32
C ILE A 221 10.69 -2.68 8.65
N VAL A 222 10.78 -3.68 7.78
CA VAL A 222 11.67 -4.83 7.99
C VAL A 222 13.14 -4.39 8.00
N ALA A 223 13.53 -3.51 7.08
CA ALA A 223 14.91 -3.02 6.99
C ALA A 223 15.31 -2.26 8.27
N ASN A 224 14.51 -1.26 8.67
CA ASN A 224 14.90 -0.25 9.65
C ASN A 224 14.34 -0.49 11.06
N GLY A 225 13.30 -1.32 11.20
CA GLY A 225 12.66 -1.65 12.48
C GLY A 225 11.42 -0.82 12.83
N ALA A 226 10.67 -1.30 13.82
CA ALA A 226 9.42 -0.70 14.29
C ALA A 226 9.61 0.69 14.93
N GLU A 227 10.67 0.88 15.71
CA GLU A 227 10.99 2.16 16.35
C GLU A 227 11.27 3.26 15.31
N TRP A 228 12.01 2.92 14.25
CA TRP A 228 12.26 3.85 13.15
C TRP A 228 10.94 4.28 12.49
N PHE A 229 10.05 3.33 12.18
CA PHE A 229 8.78 3.67 11.54
C PHE A 229 7.86 4.50 12.45
N SER A 230 7.79 4.15 13.73
CA SER A 230 6.96 4.83 14.73
C SER A 230 7.53 6.16 15.23
N SER A 231 8.78 6.47 14.91
CA SER A 231 9.39 7.80 15.10
C SER A 231 8.82 8.86 14.15
N MET A 232 8.18 8.43 13.06
CA MET A 232 7.45 9.28 12.13
C MET A 232 5.95 9.31 12.47
N GLY A 233 5.31 10.42 12.16
CA GLY A 233 3.88 10.62 12.34
C GLY A 233 3.50 11.13 13.73
N THR A 234 2.23 10.97 14.11
CA THR A 234 1.70 11.40 15.42
C THR A 234 1.77 10.27 16.46
N GLU A 235 1.24 10.47 17.66
CA GLU A 235 1.23 9.43 18.70
C GLU A 235 0.40 8.20 18.27
N LYS A 236 -0.75 8.42 17.64
CA LYS A 236 -1.73 7.37 17.27
C LYS A 236 -1.72 7.01 15.79
N SER A 237 -1.06 7.83 14.97
CA SER A 237 -0.96 7.67 13.52
C SER A 237 0.50 7.66 13.11
N LYS A 238 1.11 6.47 13.13
CA LYS A 238 2.53 6.23 12.88
C LYS A 238 2.90 6.16 11.40
N GLY A 239 4.15 6.53 11.12
CA GLY A 239 4.77 6.43 9.81
C GLY A 239 4.52 7.64 8.91
N MET A 240 4.87 7.46 7.64
CA MET A 240 4.59 8.40 6.57
C MET A 240 3.42 7.92 5.68
N THR A 241 2.98 8.80 4.79
CA THR A 241 2.11 8.45 3.67
C THR A 241 2.35 9.34 2.45
N LEU A 242 1.92 8.88 1.27
CA LEU A 242 1.90 9.66 0.04
C LEU A 242 0.60 10.49 -0.05
N TYR A 243 0.73 11.82 0.14
CA TYR A 243 -0.35 12.77 -0.05
C TYR A 243 -0.46 13.17 -1.53
N SER A 244 -1.56 12.78 -2.17
CA SER A 244 -1.89 13.21 -3.52
C SER A 244 -2.57 14.58 -3.51
N LEU A 245 -1.83 15.64 -3.77
CA LEU A 245 -2.41 16.96 -3.93
C LEU A 245 -2.88 17.15 -5.38
N SER A 246 -4.20 17.21 -5.57
CA SER A 246 -4.83 17.36 -6.88
C SER A 246 -5.82 18.52 -6.91
N GLY A 247 -6.33 18.87 -8.11
CA GLY A 247 -7.34 19.91 -8.28
C GLY A 247 -6.76 21.31 -8.51
N HIS A 248 -7.29 22.32 -7.83
CA HIS A 248 -7.00 23.74 -8.08
C HIS A 248 -5.81 24.27 -7.25
N VAL A 249 -4.64 23.66 -7.43
CA VAL A 249 -3.38 24.06 -6.80
C VAL A 249 -2.34 24.38 -7.87
N ASN A 250 -1.31 25.15 -7.52
CA ASN A 250 -0.24 25.54 -8.45
C ASN A 250 0.73 24.37 -8.75
N GLY A 251 1.01 23.53 -7.76
CA GLY A 251 1.88 22.36 -7.88
C GLY A 251 1.17 21.05 -7.53
N PRO A 252 0.26 20.53 -8.37
CA PRO A 252 -0.35 19.22 -8.13
C PRO A 252 0.71 18.12 -8.24
N GLY A 253 0.65 17.12 -7.36
CA GLY A 253 1.68 16.08 -7.30
C GLY A 253 1.54 15.15 -6.10
N GLN A 254 2.57 14.32 -5.91
CA GLN A 254 2.71 13.44 -4.75
C GLN A 254 3.67 14.07 -3.75
N TYR A 255 3.26 14.13 -2.50
CA TYR A 255 4.06 14.64 -1.38
C TYR A 255 4.14 13.56 -0.33
N GLU A 256 5.33 12.98 -0.13
CA GLU A 256 5.53 11.97 0.92
C GLU A 256 5.90 12.66 2.23
N ALA A 257 5.06 12.51 3.25
CA ALA A 257 5.24 13.19 4.52
C ALA A 257 4.77 12.34 5.70
N PRO A 258 5.26 12.61 6.92
CA PRO A 258 4.74 11.99 8.14
C PRO A 258 3.24 12.26 8.30
N LEU A 259 2.50 11.29 8.87
CA LEU A 259 1.11 11.52 9.25
C LEU A 259 1.00 12.68 10.23
N GLY A 260 0.01 13.55 10.03
CA GLY A 260 -0.20 14.76 10.83
C GLY A 260 0.30 16.05 10.20
N ILE A 261 0.96 16.02 9.04
CA ILE A 261 1.14 17.22 8.21
C ILE A 261 -0.22 17.86 7.92
N THR A 262 -0.27 19.17 7.77
CA THR A 262 -1.51 19.92 7.53
C THR A 262 -1.70 20.25 6.05
N LEU A 263 -2.94 20.55 5.63
CA LEU A 263 -3.16 21.05 4.26
C LEU A 263 -2.45 22.40 4.05
N ARG A 264 -2.33 23.24 5.09
CA ARG A 264 -1.56 24.50 5.00
C ARG A 264 -0.12 24.24 4.54
N GLU A 265 0.57 23.32 5.21
CA GLU A 265 1.95 22.97 4.86
C GLU A 265 2.06 22.39 3.44
N LEU A 266 1.13 21.53 3.03
CA LEU A 266 1.08 21.00 1.66
C LEU A 266 0.81 22.10 0.61
N LEU A 267 -0.02 23.09 0.92
CA LEU A 267 -0.24 24.25 0.07
C LEU A 267 1.01 25.12 -0.02
N ASP A 268 1.71 25.36 1.09
CA ASP A 268 2.95 26.13 1.10
C ASP A 268 4.03 25.44 0.24
N LEU A 269 4.14 24.10 0.32
CA LEU A 269 5.05 23.30 -0.51
C LEU A 269 4.68 23.30 -2.01
N SER A 270 3.39 23.30 -2.33
CA SER A 270 2.90 23.24 -3.71
C SER A 270 2.77 24.61 -4.40
N GLY A 271 3.12 25.70 -3.73
CA GLY A 271 2.94 27.06 -4.25
C GLY A 271 1.50 27.58 -4.17
N GLY A 272 0.66 26.95 -3.36
CA GLY A 272 -0.66 27.43 -2.98
C GLY A 272 -1.80 27.04 -3.93
N VAL A 273 -2.97 27.66 -3.67
CA VAL A 273 -4.15 27.56 -4.52
C VAL A 273 -3.86 28.24 -5.87
N ARG A 274 -4.44 27.70 -6.94
CA ARG A 274 -4.30 28.24 -8.31
C ARG A 274 -4.47 29.75 -8.37
N ASP A 275 -3.56 30.42 -9.07
CA ASP A 275 -3.52 31.88 -9.18
C ASP A 275 -4.89 32.52 -9.49
N GLY A 276 -5.17 33.63 -8.81
CA GLY A 276 -6.44 34.37 -8.93
C GLY A 276 -7.64 33.73 -8.23
N HIS A 277 -7.45 32.64 -7.48
CA HIS A 277 -8.51 31.95 -6.75
C HIS A 277 -8.24 31.92 -5.24
N GLN A 278 -9.27 31.61 -4.46
CA GLN A 278 -9.18 31.36 -3.02
C GLN A 278 -9.78 29.99 -2.71
N LEU A 279 -9.30 29.36 -1.64
CA LEU A 279 -9.82 28.07 -1.19
C LEU A 279 -11.29 28.23 -0.76
N LYS A 280 -12.18 27.52 -1.44
CA LYS A 280 -13.60 27.42 -1.05
C LYS A 280 -13.86 26.17 -0.21
N PHE A 281 -13.40 25.02 -0.68
CA PHE A 281 -13.48 23.74 0.01
C PHE A 281 -12.40 22.78 -0.49
N TRP A 282 -12.18 21.70 0.23
CA TRP A 282 -11.28 20.60 -0.11
C TRP A 282 -11.75 19.28 0.52
N THR A 283 -11.17 18.16 0.10
CA THR A 283 -11.48 16.81 0.60
C THR A 283 -10.20 16.08 0.97
N PRO A 284 -9.99 15.66 2.23
CA PRO A 284 -8.74 15.04 2.69
C PRO A 284 -8.51 13.61 2.18
N GLY A 285 -9.57 12.86 1.86
CA GLY A 285 -9.49 11.44 1.49
C GLY A 285 -10.33 11.08 0.27
N GLY A 286 -10.49 12.01 -0.67
CA GLY A 286 -11.35 11.85 -1.84
C GLY A 286 -12.83 12.09 -1.56
N SER A 287 -13.68 11.64 -2.49
CA SER A 287 -15.13 11.87 -2.48
C SER A 287 -15.89 11.17 -1.35
N SER A 288 -15.29 10.19 -0.69
CA SER A 288 -15.85 9.50 0.48
C SER A 288 -15.68 10.26 1.80
N THR A 289 -14.98 11.41 1.80
CA THR A 289 -14.75 12.24 3.00
C THR A 289 -15.60 13.52 3.01
N PRO A 290 -15.87 14.11 4.20
CA PRO A 290 -16.56 15.40 4.29
C PRO A 290 -15.84 16.51 3.53
N LEU A 291 -16.61 17.50 3.06
CA LEU A 291 -16.05 18.73 2.50
C LEU A 291 -15.54 19.61 3.64
N LEU A 292 -14.24 19.89 3.64
CA LEU A 292 -13.58 20.78 4.57
C LEU A 292 -13.38 22.17 3.96
N THR A 293 -13.21 23.18 4.80
CA THR A 293 -13.08 24.60 4.40
C THR A 293 -11.71 25.16 4.81
N ALA A 294 -11.49 26.46 4.56
CA ALA A 294 -10.28 27.16 4.99
C ALA A 294 -10.06 27.14 6.52
N GLU A 295 -11.13 26.96 7.32
CA GLU A 295 -11.04 26.84 8.78
C GLU A 295 -10.30 25.58 9.23
N HIS A 296 -10.22 24.58 8.35
CA HIS A 296 -9.64 23.27 8.64
C HIS A 296 -8.20 23.12 8.13
N LEU A 297 -7.59 24.19 7.62
CA LEU A 297 -6.25 24.15 7.00
C LEU A 297 -5.16 23.63 7.93
N ASP A 298 -5.31 23.88 9.25
CA ASP A 298 -4.36 23.52 10.29
C ASP A 298 -4.75 22.23 11.04
N VAL A 299 -5.79 21.52 10.58
CA VAL A 299 -6.13 20.20 11.12
C VAL A 299 -5.05 19.22 10.71
N PRO A 300 -4.41 18.50 11.66
CA PRO A 300 -3.44 17.46 11.33
C PRO A 300 -4.07 16.39 10.44
N LEU A 301 -3.42 16.05 9.32
CA LEU A 301 -3.89 14.99 8.43
C LEU A 301 -3.50 13.62 8.99
N ASP A 302 -4.18 13.21 10.04
CA ASP A 302 -4.12 11.89 10.63
C ASP A 302 -5.51 11.27 10.81
N TYR A 303 -5.56 9.98 11.17
CA TYR A 303 -6.85 9.27 11.24
C TYR A 303 -7.74 9.74 12.40
N GLU A 304 -7.16 10.33 13.45
CA GLU A 304 -7.91 10.76 14.63
C GLU A 304 -8.52 12.15 14.45
N ALA A 305 -7.82 13.04 13.76
CA ALA A 305 -8.24 14.42 13.57
C ALA A 305 -9.18 14.62 12.37
N VAL A 306 -9.05 13.78 11.34
CA VAL A 306 -9.87 13.86 10.12
C VAL A 306 -11.08 12.92 10.15
N GLY A 307 -10.98 11.80 10.89
CA GLY A 307 -11.97 10.73 10.94
C GLY A 307 -13.23 11.00 11.76
#